data_AF-A0A915B7J1-F1
#
_entry.id   AF-A0A915B7J1-F1
#
_cell.length_a   1.000
_cell.length_b   1.000
_cell.length_c   1.000
_cell.angle_alpha   90.00
_cell.angle_beta   90.00
_cell.angle_gamma   90.00
#
_symmetry.space_group_name_H-M   'P 1'
#
loop_
_entity.id
_entity.type
_entity.pdbx_description
1 polymer ?
#
loop_
_entity_poly.entity_id
_entity_poly.type
_entity_poly.pdbx_seq_one_letter_code
_entity_poly.pdbx_strand_id
1 'polypeptide(L)'
;MLALNGICCGEMHKGQLRIDANISLAVDGSSDLGVRTEVKNLNSLKSVYSAINYEIARQYEVLNEGGEVLNETRAADHKGHTVAMREKEIETDYRFMPEPNLPPVHIDPELIVTAIGAINRRPSYVRYIEEYEFDPDAALRIAKDERLSKFIDKVLSENSFDGRFLLDWLKELKRICHNCNIDYPPIREKFSSNFATILHLNHIGRITRLTAIDLIRNYVNDTRKDTPLQMIEHENLWQINEIDRIKVIVDTVFDGHQELVAKAKAQPAVVSQQPSPPYRA
;
A
#
# COMPACT_ATOMS: atom_id res chain seq x y z
N MET A 1 0.20 -9.76 10.72
CA MET A 1 1.05 -10.08 11.89
C MET A 1 1.48 -11.54 11.94
N LEU A 2 0.58 -12.53 12.07
CA LEU A 2 0.95 -13.95 12.11
C LEU A 2 1.70 -14.41 10.85
N ALA A 3 1.13 -14.11 9.67
CA ALA A 3 1.77 -14.43 8.40
C ALA A 3 3.08 -13.65 8.18
N LEU A 4 3.13 -12.40 8.62
CA LEU A 4 4.33 -11.54 8.52
C LEU A 4 5.52 -12.13 9.27
N ASN A 5 5.29 -12.76 10.42
CA ASN A 5 6.33 -13.38 11.24
C ASN A 5 6.52 -14.88 10.94
N GLY A 6 5.92 -15.39 9.85
CA GLY A 6 6.07 -16.80 9.46
C GLY A 6 5.43 -17.82 10.41
N ILE A 7 4.55 -17.38 11.32
CA ILE A 7 3.94 -18.25 12.35
C ILE A 7 2.79 -19.07 11.75
N CYS A 8 1.95 -18.43 10.94
CA CYS A 8 0.79 -19.06 10.30
C CYS A 8 0.41 -18.27 9.03
N CYS A 9 0.14 -18.95 7.91
CA CYS A 9 -0.25 -18.27 6.66
C CYS A 9 -1.65 -17.63 6.77
N GLY A 10 -2.48 -18.06 7.73
CA GLY A 10 -3.76 -17.43 8.04
C GLY A 10 -4.88 -17.76 7.04
N GLU A 11 -4.73 -18.81 6.25
CA GLU A 11 -5.71 -19.18 5.24
C GLU A 11 -6.92 -19.90 5.86
N MET A 12 -8.02 -19.17 6.04
CA MET A 12 -9.26 -19.71 6.65
C MET A 12 -9.86 -20.88 5.86
N HIS A 13 -9.80 -20.86 4.52
CA HIS A 13 -10.33 -21.93 3.68
C HIS A 13 -9.57 -23.25 3.81
N LYS A 14 -8.30 -23.22 4.26
CA LYS A 14 -7.51 -24.42 4.60
C LYS A 14 -7.62 -24.78 6.09
N GLY A 15 -8.44 -24.06 6.85
CA GLY A 15 -8.62 -24.28 8.29
C GLY A 15 -7.44 -23.82 9.16
N GLN A 16 -6.50 -23.02 8.62
CA GLN A 16 -5.33 -22.53 9.35
C GLN A 16 -5.66 -21.40 10.35
N LEU A 17 -6.73 -20.65 10.07
CA LEU A 17 -7.27 -19.61 10.95
C LEU A 17 -8.74 -19.89 11.16
N ARG A 18 -9.15 -19.99 12.42
CA ARG A 18 -10.54 -20.20 12.85
C ARG A 18 -10.95 -19.05 13.76
N ILE A 19 -12.18 -18.61 13.60
CA ILE A 19 -12.75 -17.48 14.33
C ILE A 19 -14.14 -17.89 14.80
N ASP A 20 -14.38 -17.76 16.11
CA ASP A 20 -15.71 -17.78 16.71
C ASP A 20 -16.03 -16.36 17.18
N ALA A 21 -17.22 -15.86 16.86
CA ALA A 21 -17.64 -14.50 17.22
C ALA A 21 -18.52 -14.51 18.47
N ASN A 22 -18.20 -13.67 19.46
CA ASN A 22 -19.00 -13.51 20.67
C ASN A 22 -19.65 -12.13 20.64
N ILE A 23 -20.97 -12.09 20.62
CA ILE A 23 -21.75 -10.88 20.33
C ILE A 23 -22.78 -10.68 21.43
N SER A 24 -22.82 -9.48 22.00
CA SER A 24 -23.86 -9.02 22.92
C SER A 24 -24.18 -7.55 22.63
N LEU A 25 -25.43 -7.16 22.86
CA LEU A 25 -25.87 -5.76 22.82
C LEU A 25 -26.11 -5.26 24.24
N ALA A 26 -25.74 -4.00 24.49
CA ALA A 26 -26.02 -3.30 25.73
C ALA A 26 -26.67 -1.96 25.39
N VAL A 27 -27.46 -1.43 26.32
CA VAL A 27 -28.04 -0.09 26.21
C VAL A 27 -26.92 0.95 26.29
N ASP A 28 -26.99 1.98 25.44
CA ASP A 28 -26.00 3.04 25.44
C ASP A 28 -25.90 3.72 26.82
N GLY A 29 -24.67 3.90 27.30
CA GLY A 29 -24.39 4.41 28.64
C GLY A 29 -24.56 3.42 29.81
N SER A 30 -24.96 2.17 29.57
CA SER A 30 -25.02 1.13 30.60
C SER A 30 -23.65 0.56 30.94
N SER A 31 -23.41 0.22 32.22
CA SER A 31 -22.26 -0.58 32.65
C SER A 31 -22.45 -2.08 32.43
N ASP A 32 -23.70 -2.52 32.26
CA ASP A 32 -24.06 -3.93 32.20
C ASP A 32 -24.03 -4.42 30.74
N LEU A 33 -23.28 -5.50 30.50
CA LEU A 33 -23.24 -6.17 29.20
C LEU A 33 -24.49 -7.04 29.05
N GLY A 34 -25.08 -7.06 27.84
CA GLY A 34 -26.18 -7.98 27.54
C GLY A 34 -25.73 -9.44 27.40
N VAL A 35 -26.71 -10.30 27.15
CA VAL A 35 -26.49 -11.74 27.03
C VAL A 35 -25.65 -12.06 25.80
N ARG A 36 -24.61 -12.88 26.00
CA ARG A 36 -23.67 -13.27 24.95
C ARG A 36 -24.23 -14.39 24.08
N THR A 37 -24.20 -14.17 22.77
CA THR A 37 -24.38 -15.23 21.76
C THR A 37 -23.03 -15.59 21.13
N GLU A 38 -22.71 -16.88 21.04
CA GLU A 38 -21.48 -17.39 20.41
C GLU A 38 -21.82 -17.93 19.01
N VAL A 39 -21.28 -17.31 17.97
CA VAL A 39 -21.47 -17.72 16.57
C VAL A 39 -20.25 -18.49 16.07
N LYS A 40 -20.48 -19.71 15.61
CA LYS A 40 -19.48 -20.65 15.09
C LYS A 40 -19.57 -20.83 13.58
N ASN A 41 -18.62 -21.59 13.03
CA ASN A 41 -18.54 -21.98 11.61
C ASN A 41 -18.31 -20.79 10.66
N LEU A 42 -17.43 -19.87 11.04
CA LEU A 42 -17.09 -18.70 10.24
C LEU A 42 -15.86 -18.98 9.36
N ASN A 43 -16.10 -19.35 8.11
CA ASN A 43 -15.05 -19.86 7.21
C ASN A 43 -14.36 -18.77 6.36
N SER A 44 -14.79 -17.51 6.45
CA SER A 44 -14.17 -16.38 5.76
C SER A 44 -14.42 -15.07 6.51
N LEU A 45 -13.59 -14.06 6.29
CA LEU A 45 -13.81 -12.72 6.85
C LEU A 45 -15.15 -12.11 6.42
N LYS A 46 -15.60 -12.39 5.20
CA LYS A 46 -16.94 -11.99 4.73
C LYS A 46 -18.05 -12.67 5.52
N SER A 47 -17.89 -13.96 5.82
CA SER A 47 -18.83 -14.71 6.67
C SER A 47 -18.85 -14.16 8.09
N VAL A 48 -17.70 -13.83 8.66
CA VAL A 48 -17.58 -13.18 9.98
C VAL A 48 -18.36 -11.87 9.99
N TYR A 49 -18.08 -10.98 9.03
CA TYR A 49 -18.77 -9.68 8.91
C TYR A 49 -20.29 -9.84 8.77
N SER A 50 -20.74 -10.72 7.87
CA SER A 50 -22.17 -10.91 7.61
C SER A 50 -22.90 -11.49 8.82
N ALA A 51 -22.31 -12.50 9.47
CA ALA A 51 -22.88 -13.13 10.65
C ALA A 51 -22.95 -12.19 11.86
N ILE A 52 -21.92 -11.34 12.05
CA ILE A 52 -21.93 -10.33 13.11
C ILE A 52 -23.08 -9.33 12.89
N ASN A 53 -23.22 -8.77 11.69
CA ASN A 53 -24.28 -7.81 11.40
C ASN A 53 -25.67 -8.41 11.54
N TYR A 54 -25.84 -9.65 11.07
CA TYR A 54 -27.10 -10.37 11.23
C TYR A 54 -27.44 -10.58 12.70
N GLU A 55 -26.47 -11.01 13.51
CA GLU A 55 -26.68 -11.28 14.93
C GLU A 55 -26.96 -9.99 15.73
N ILE A 56 -26.31 -8.88 15.37
CA ILE A 56 -26.62 -7.56 15.92
C ILE A 56 -28.08 -7.18 15.61
N ALA A 57 -28.50 -7.28 14.34
CA ALA A 57 -29.87 -6.95 13.95
C ALA A 57 -30.90 -7.82 14.69
N ARG A 58 -30.63 -9.13 14.79
CA ARG A 58 -31.50 -10.08 15.48
C ARG A 58 -31.62 -9.79 16.97
N GLN A 59 -30.50 -9.56 17.67
CA GLN A 59 -30.54 -9.20 19.09
C GLN A 59 -31.27 -7.88 19.31
N TYR A 60 -31.08 -6.91 18.42
CA TYR A 60 -31.79 -5.64 18.49
C TYR A 60 -33.31 -5.82 18.33
N GLU A 61 -33.76 -6.60 17.35
CA GLU A 61 -35.19 -6.90 17.14
C GLU A 61 -35.81 -7.57 18.37
N VAL A 62 -35.17 -8.61 18.91
CA VAL A 62 -35.65 -9.32 20.11
C VAL A 62 -35.78 -8.37 21.31
N LEU A 63 -34.78 -7.54 21.56
CA LEU A 63 -34.79 -6.58 22.67
C LEU A 63 -35.83 -5.47 22.46
N ASN A 64 -36.01 -5.00 21.23
CA ASN A 64 -36.96 -3.94 20.89
C ASN A 64 -38.43 -4.41 20.98
N GLU A 65 -38.68 -5.70 20.75
CA GLU A 65 -39.99 -6.34 20.97
C GLU A 65 -40.27 -6.65 22.46
N GLY A 66 -39.31 -6.35 23.35
CA GLY A 66 -39.41 -6.65 24.79
C GLY A 66 -39.13 -8.11 25.14
N GLY A 67 -38.55 -8.87 24.21
CA GLY A 67 -38.08 -10.23 24.44
C GLY A 67 -36.71 -10.28 25.11
N GLU A 68 -36.29 -11.49 25.49
CA GLU A 68 -34.99 -11.75 26.11
C GLU A 68 -34.07 -12.50 25.15
N VAL A 69 -32.81 -12.05 25.06
CA VAL A 69 -31.77 -12.77 24.34
C VAL A 69 -31.27 -13.93 25.19
N LEU A 70 -31.34 -15.15 24.68
CA LEU A 70 -30.84 -16.35 25.36
C LEU A 70 -29.34 -16.55 25.13
N ASN A 71 -28.67 -17.18 26.09
CA ASN A 71 -27.26 -17.57 25.95
C ASN A 71 -27.17 -18.87 25.14
N GLU A 72 -26.93 -18.73 23.84
CA GLU A 72 -26.93 -19.84 22.90
C GLU A 72 -25.66 -19.89 22.05
N THR A 73 -25.34 -21.09 21.58
CA THR A 73 -24.38 -21.27 20.49
C THR A 73 -25.13 -21.36 19.17
N ARG A 74 -24.78 -20.51 18.22
CA ARG A 74 -25.34 -20.46 16.88
C ARG A 74 -24.29 -20.81 15.83
N ALA A 75 -24.73 -21.22 14.66
CA ALA A 75 -23.88 -21.38 13.48
C ALA A 75 -24.27 -20.38 12.40
N ALA A 76 -23.27 -19.86 11.68
CA ALA A 76 -23.51 -19.13 10.45
C ALA A 76 -23.85 -20.10 9.31
N ASP A 77 -24.95 -19.84 8.60
CA ASP A 77 -25.27 -20.47 7.32
C ASP A 77 -24.58 -19.73 6.15
N HIS A 78 -24.56 -20.35 4.98
CA HIS A 78 -23.98 -19.86 3.74
C HIS A 78 -24.55 -18.50 3.29
N LYS A 79 -25.79 -18.18 3.69
CA LYS A 79 -26.43 -16.88 3.44
C LYS A 79 -26.00 -15.79 4.44
N GLY A 80 -25.20 -16.12 5.45
CA GLY A 80 -24.78 -15.21 6.51
C GLY A 80 -25.77 -15.06 7.66
N HIS A 81 -26.86 -15.84 7.67
CA HIS A 81 -27.81 -15.89 8.78
C HIS A 81 -27.27 -16.75 9.92
N THR A 82 -27.61 -16.41 11.17
CA THR A 82 -27.28 -17.25 12.33
C THR A 82 -28.45 -18.18 12.66
N VAL A 83 -28.15 -19.46 12.87
CA VAL A 83 -29.13 -20.50 13.23
C VAL A 83 -28.78 -21.06 14.59
N ALA A 84 -29.77 -21.20 15.48
CA ALA A 84 -29.60 -21.81 16.79
C ALA A 84 -29.11 -23.25 16.65
N MET A 85 -28.06 -23.62 17.39
CA MET A 85 -27.61 -25.01 17.47
C MET A 85 -27.98 -25.63 18.81
N ARG A 86 -27.50 -25.01 19.89
CA ARG A 86 -27.71 -25.49 21.26
C ARG A 86 -27.87 -24.31 22.20
N GLU A 87 -28.79 -24.44 23.14
CA GLU A 87 -28.86 -23.56 24.30
C GLU A 87 -27.80 -23.98 25.31
N LYS A 88 -27.10 -23.01 25.91
CA LYS A 88 -26.17 -23.28 27.01
C LYS A 88 -26.98 -23.32 28.30
N GLU A 89 -27.67 -24.44 28.57
CA GLU A 89 -28.41 -24.61 29.83
C GLU A 89 -27.47 -24.70 31.04
N ILE A 90 -26.22 -25.15 30.87
CA ILE A 90 -25.24 -25.33 31.96
C ILE A 90 -23.84 -24.92 31.49
N GLU A 91 -23.13 -24.14 32.30
CA GLU A 91 -21.70 -23.86 32.09
C GLU A 91 -20.91 -25.17 32.25
N THR A 92 -20.27 -25.63 31.18
CA THR A 92 -19.52 -26.90 31.21
C THR A 92 -18.31 -26.78 32.13
N ASP A 93 -18.30 -27.54 33.22
CA ASP A 93 -17.14 -27.66 34.09
C ASP A 93 -16.05 -28.51 33.42
N TYR A 94 -15.05 -27.84 32.86
CA TYR A 94 -13.90 -28.47 32.21
C TYR A 94 -12.89 -29.08 33.20
N ARG A 95 -13.04 -28.84 34.52
CA ARG A 95 -12.16 -29.37 35.58
C ARG A 95 -10.67 -29.23 35.24
N PHE A 96 -10.27 -28.02 34.86
CA PHE A 96 -8.88 -27.71 34.55
C PHE A 96 -7.96 -28.13 35.71
N MET A 97 -6.99 -28.99 35.44
CA MET A 97 -5.89 -29.31 36.36
C MET A 97 -4.55 -29.12 35.65
N PRO A 98 -3.47 -28.79 36.38
CA PRO A 98 -2.12 -28.80 35.81
C PRO A 98 -1.79 -30.18 35.24
N GLU A 99 -1.28 -30.22 34.01
CA GLU A 99 -0.87 -31.47 33.36
C GLU A 99 0.34 -32.08 34.10
N PRO A 100 0.20 -33.22 34.81
CA PRO A 100 1.27 -33.77 35.63
C PRO A 100 2.45 -34.29 34.80
N ASN A 101 2.24 -34.62 33.53
CA ASN A 101 3.29 -35.13 32.65
C ASN A 101 4.16 -34.03 32.02
N LEU A 102 3.74 -32.76 32.10
CA LEU A 102 4.47 -31.63 31.55
C LEU A 102 5.05 -30.79 32.68
N PRO A 103 6.39 -30.71 32.82
CA PRO A 103 6.98 -29.80 33.78
C PRO A 103 6.64 -28.35 33.41
N PRO A 104 6.57 -27.43 34.39
CA PRO A 104 6.39 -26.01 34.12
C PRO A 104 7.45 -25.48 33.16
N VAL A 105 7.02 -24.74 32.13
CA VAL A 105 7.93 -24.09 31.18
C VAL A 105 8.44 -22.80 31.79
N HIS A 106 9.73 -22.74 32.09
CA HIS A 106 10.41 -21.49 32.47
C HIS A 106 10.96 -20.81 31.22
N ILE A 107 10.52 -19.58 30.96
CA ILE A 107 10.99 -18.76 29.84
C ILE A 107 12.07 -17.82 30.36
N ASP A 108 13.29 -17.96 29.84
CA ASP A 108 14.42 -17.09 30.17
C ASP A 108 14.14 -15.63 29.75
N PRO A 109 14.34 -14.63 30.63
CA PRO A 109 14.26 -13.22 30.25
C PRO A 109 15.07 -12.84 29.01
N GLU A 110 16.26 -13.44 28.79
CA GLU A 110 17.08 -13.17 27.60
C GLU A 110 16.41 -13.65 26.31
N LEU A 111 15.69 -14.79 26.38
CA LEU A 111 14.91 -15.31 25.26
C LEU A 111 13.76 -14.36 24.90
N ILE A 112 13.12 -13.74 25.90
CA ILE A 112 12.05 -12.75 25.68
C ILE A 112 12.60 -11.53 24.93
N VAL A 113 13.75 -10.99 25.37
CA VAL A 113 14.40 -9.84 24.72
C VAL A 113 14.77 -10.18 23.28
N THR A 114 15.36 -11.35 23.06
CA THR A 114 15.74 -11.83 21.72
C THR A 114 14.51 -11.98 20.82
N ALA A 115 13.44 -12.61 21.31
CA ALA A 115 12.19 -12.79 20.56
C ALA A 115 11.53 -11.45 20.21
N ILE A 116 11.52 -10.49 21.14
CA ILE A 116 11.00 -9.15 20.90
C ILE A 116 11.76 -8.44 19.78
N GLY A 117 13.10 -8.57 19.75
CA GLY A 117 13.94 -8.00 18.69
C GLY A 117 13.74 -8.67 17.33
N ALA A 118 13.36 -9.95 17.30
CA ALA A 118 13.13 -10.70 16.07
C ALA A 118 11.74 -10.47 15.44
N ILE A 119 10.76 -9.99 16.22
CA ILE A 119 9.40 -9.76 15.72
C ILE A 119 9.38 -8.56 14.76
N ASN A 120 8.93 -8.81 13.53
CA ASN A 120 8.53 -7.74 12.64
C ASN A 120 7.15 -7.21 13.07
N ARG A 121 7.18 -6.09 13.78
CA ARG A 121 5.99 -5.48 14.42
C ARG A 121 5.05 -4.80 13.43
N ARG A 122 5.54 -4.44 12.24
CA ARG A 122 4.80 -3.55 11.34
C ARG A 122 4.90 -4.03 9.89
N PRO A 123 3.78 -4.41 9.26
CA PRO A 123 3.78 -4.72 7.84
C PRO A 123 4.26 -3.52 7.02
N SER A 124 5.00 -3.76 5.93
CA SER A 124 5.54 -2.70 5.08
C SER A 124 4.47 -1.78 4.50
N TYR A 125 3.27 -2.30 4.18
CA TYR A 125 2.16 -1.46 3.70
C TYR A 125 1.70 -0.41 4.71
N VAL A 126 1.72 -0.72 6.02
CA VAL A 126 1.33 0.25 7.07
C VAL A 126 2.37 1.37 7.13
N ARG A 127 3.65 1.02 6.92
CA ARG A 127 4.73 2.01 6.82
C ARG A 127 4.53 2.90 5.59
N TYR A 128 4.25 2.32 4.43
CA TYR A 128 3.99 3.08 3.19
C TYR A 128 2.82 4.05 3.30
N ILE A 129 1.74 3.67 3.99
CA ILE A 129 0.56 4.53 4.16
C ILE A 129 0.85 5.69 5.12
N GLU A 130 1.38 5.41 6.32
CA GLU A 130 1.50 6.46 7.35
C GLU A 130 2.74 7.34 7.18
N GLU A 131 3.86 6.80 6.68
CA GLU A 131 5.12 7.55 6.57
C GLU A 131 5.31 8.20 5.20
N TYR A 132 4.70 7.63 4.15
CA TYR A 132 4.90 8.09 2.76
C TYR A 132 3.59 8.43 2.04
N GLU A 133 2.45 8.40 2.74
CA GLU A 133 1.13 8.76 2.21
C GLU A 133 0.74 7.98 0.95
N PHE A 134 1.19 6.73 0.84
CA PHE A 134 0.78 5.89 -0.28
C PHE A 134 -0.71 5.55 -0.17
N ASP A 135 -1.37 5.50 -1.32
CA ASP A 135 -2.70 4.93 -1.43
C ASP A 135 -2.76 3.50 -0.85
N PRO A 136 -3.75 3.14 0.00
CA PRO A 136 -3.79 1.85 0.69
C PRO A 136 -3.73 0.63 -0.24
N ASP A 137 -4.41 0.68 -1.38
CA ASP A 137 -4.42 -0.42 -2.34
C ASP A 137 -3.05 -0.57 -3.01
N ALA A 138 -2.44 0.55 -3.39
CA ALA A 138 -1.08 0.56 -3.93
C ALA A 138 -0.06 0.03 -2.91
N ALA A 139 -0.13 0.49 -1.65
CA ALA A 139 0.75 0.07 -0.57
C ALA A 139 0.64 -1.44 -0.31
N LEU A 140 -0.58 -1.98 -0.27
CA LEU A 140 -0.80 -3.41 -0.08
C LEU A 140 -0.24 -4.24 -1.25
N ARG A 141 -0.46 -3.78 -2.49
CA ARG A 141 0.07 -4.45 -3.69
C ARG A 141 1.60 -4.47 -3.68
N ILE A 142 2.23 -3.37 -3.29
CA ILE A 142 3.69 -3.26 -3.17
C ILE A 142 4.21 -4.20 -2.08
N ALA A 143 3.59 -4.19 -0.91
CA ALA A 143 4.02 -5.02 0.22
C ALA A 143 3.90 -6.54 -0.03
N LYS A 144 3.01 -6.96 -0.93
CA LYS A 144 2.87 -8.37 -1.33
C LYS A 144 4.00 -8.84 -2.24
N ASP A 145 4.65 -7.94 -2.96
CA ASP A 145 5.77 -8.24 -3.85
C ASP A 145 7.08 -7.86 -3.17
N GLU A 146 7.80 -8.84 -2.65
CA GLU A 146 9.06 -8.63 -1.92
C GLU A 146 10.11 -7.92 -2.79
N ARG A 147 10.17 -8.23 -4.09
CA ARG A 147 11.12 -7.61 -5.03
C ARG A 147 10.79 -6.13 -5.20
N LEU A 148 9.51 -5.80 -5.36
CA LEU A 148 9.06 -4.42 -5.49
C LEU A 148 9.21 -3.63 -4.19
N SER A 149 8.89 -4.22 -3.05
CA SER A 149 9.06 -3.62 -1.72
C SER A 149 10.54 -3.27 -1.47
N LYS A 150 11.47 -4.20 -1.72
CA LYS A 150 12.93 -3.94 -1.61
C LYS A 150 13.41 -2.84 -2.55
N PHE A 151 12.91 -2.82 -3.79
CA PHE A 151 13.26 -1.78 -4.75
C PHE A 151 12.82 -0.39 -4.27
N ILE A 152 11.57 -0.27 -3.81
CA ILE A 152 11.00 0.99 -3.33
C ILE A 152 11.67 1.45 -2.05
N ASP A 153 11.98 0.54 -1.12
CA ASP A 153 12.69 0.87 0.11
C ASP A 153 14.06 1.47 -0.17
N LYS A 154 14.78 0.93 -1.17
CA LYS A 154 16.05 1.49 -1.61
C LYS A 154 15.88 2.89 -2.21
N VAL A 155 14.87 3.11 -3.06
CA VAL A 155 14.59 4.43 -3.65
C VAL A 155 14.24 5.46 -2.58
N LEU A 156 13.39 5.09 -1.62
CA LEU A 156 12.98 5.94 -0.49
C LEU A 156 14.10 6.21 0.51
N SER A 157 15.10 5.32 0.61
CA SER A 157 16.26 5.54 1.48
C SER A 157 17.23 6.61 0.96
N GLU A 158 17.19 6.90 -0.34
CA GLU A 158 18.11 7.85 -0.97
C GLU A 158 17.54 9.27 -1.03
N ASN A 159 16.23 9.39 -1.23
CA ASN A 159 15.56 10.68 -1.36
C ASN A 159 14.12 10.61 -0.85
N SER A 160 13.63 11.73 -0.31
CA SER A 160 12.23 11.89 0.05
C SER A 160 11.41 12.32 -1.17
N PHE A 161 10.28 11.67 -1.38
CA PHE A 161 9.35 11.94 -2.47
C PHE A 161 7.93 11.99 -1.93
N ASP A 162 7.08 12.81 -2.53
CA ASP A 162 5.63 12.68 -2.38
C ASP A 162 5.20 11.27 -2.84
N GLY A 163 4.38 10.60 -2.03
CA GLY A 163 3.88 9.25 -2.30
C GLY A 163 3.16 9.16 -3.64
N ARG A 164 2.35 10.18 -3.99
CA ARG A 164 1.64 10.20 -5.26
C ARG A 164 2.60 10.31 -6.44
N PHE A 165 3.58 11.21 -6.33
CA PHE A 165 4.62 11.39 -7.35
C PHE A 165 5.38 10.07 -7.61
N LEU A 166 5.83 9.39 -6.55
CA LEU A 166 6.56 8.13 -6.69
C LEU A 166 5.67 7.02 -7.28
N LEU A 167 4.41 6.91 -6.84
CA LEU A 167 3.47 5.93 -7.39
C LEU A 167 3.20 6.14 -8.89
N ASP A 168 3.13 7.38 -9.35
CA ASP A 168 2.96 7.68 -10.77
C ASP A 168 4.22 7.33 -11.58
N TRP A 169 5.40 7.60 -11.04
CA TRP A 169 6.66 7.18 -11.67
C TRP A 169 6.85 5.67 -11.68
N LEU A 170 6.38 4.95 -10.67
CA LEU A 170 6.38 3.47 -10.66
C LEU A 170 5.47 2.90 -11.75
N LYS A 171 4.34 3.54 -12.06
CA LYS A 171 3.48 3.17 -13.19
C LYS A 171 4.19 3.40 -14.53
N GLU A 172 4.86 4.55 -14.69
CA GLU A 172 5.63 4.83 -15.90
C GLU A 172 6.82 3.87 -16.05
N LEU A 173 7.55 3.59 -14.98
CA LEU A 173 8.62 2.60 -14.99
C LEU A 173 8.11 1.24 -15.44
N LYS A 174 6.94 0.80 -14.94
CA LYS A 174 6.33 -0.46 -15.36
C LYS A 174 6.03 -0.48 -16.87
N ARG A 175 5.54 0.63 -17.43
CA ARG A 175 5.30 0.77 -18.87
C ARG A 175 6.60 0.72 -19.68
N ILE A 176 7.65 1.40 -19.21
CA ILE A 176 8.97 1.40 -19.85
C ILE A 176 9.54 -0.02 -19.86
N CYS A 177 9.54 -0.71 -18.72
CA CYS A 177 9.97 -2.11 -18.63
C CYS A 177 9.21 -3.02 -19.60
N HIS A 178 7.89 -2.86 -19.70
CA HIS A 178 7.07 -3.63 -20.64
C HIS A 178 7.47 -3.38 -22.10
N ASN A 179 7.62 -2.11 -22.50
CA ASN A 179 8.01 -1.75 -23.87
C ASN A 179 9.43 -2.23 -24.23
N CYS A 180 10.31 -2.28 -23.25
CA CYS A 180 11.67 -2.78 -23.40
C CYS A 180 11.81 -4.29 -23.24
N ASN A 181 10.71 -5.01 -22.98
CA ASN A 181 10.68 -6.45 -22.69
C ASN A 181 11.62 -6.86 -21.54
N ILE A 182 11.62 -6.08 -20.45
CA ILE A 182 12.44 -6.29 -19.25
C ILE A 182 11.54 -6.49 -18.03
N ASP A 183 11.96 -7.37 -17.11
CA ASP A 183 11.24 -7.62 -15.88
C ASP A 183 11.17 -6.40 -14.95
N TYR A 184 9.97 -6.11 -14.47
CA TYR A 184 9.70 -5.05 -13.51
C TYR A 184 9.69 -5.55 -12.06
N PRO A 185 10.31 -4.83 -11.10
CA PRO A 185 11.27 -3.73 -11.30
C PRO A 185 12.66 -4.28 -11.66
N PRO A 186 13.51 -3.58 -12.44
CA PRO A 186 14.86 -4.04 -12.76
C PRO A 186 15.72 -4.27 -11.51
N ILE A 187 16.35 -5.45 -11.37
CA ILE A 187 17.11 -5.86 -10.15
C ILE A 187 18.60 -5.48 -10.22
N ARG A 188 18.99 -4.55 -11.09
CA ARG A 188 20.40 -4.18 -11.22
C ARG A 188 20.83 -3.34 -10.01
N GLU A 189 22.03 -3.61 -9.49
CA GLU A 189 22.54 -3.05 -8.22
C GLU A 189 22.42 -1.52 -8.13
N LYS A 190 22.77 -0.81 -9.20
CA LYS A 190 22.75 0.67 -9.28
C LYS A 190 21.45 1.25 -9.81
N PHE A 191 20.50 0.43 -10.27
CA PHE A 191 19.32 0.95 -10.96
C PHE A 191 18.40 1.72 -10.03
N SER A 192 18.12 1.21 -8.81
CA SER A 192 17.35 1.95 -7.81
C SER A 192 17.93 3.32 -7.51
N SER A 193 19.27 3.40 -7.42
CA SER A 193 19.95 4.64 -7.08
C SER A 193 19.94 5.65 -8.22
N ASN A 194 20.18 5.17 -9.43
CA ASN A 194 20.06 6.00 -10.63
C ASN A 194 18.62 6.49 -10.83
N PHE A 195 17.63 5.62 -10.58
CA PHE A 195 16.22 5.96 -10.65
C PHE A 195 15.85 7.03 -9.61
N ALA A 196 16.26 6.87 -8.35
CA ALA A 196 16.05 7.87 -7.30
C ALA A 196 16.67 9.23 -7.68
N THR A 197 17.89 9.21 -8.22
CA THR A 197 18.57 10.44 -8.68
C THR A 197 17.79 11.14 -9.80
N ILE A 198 17.32 10.40 -10.82
CA ILE A 198 16.54 10.96 -11.93
C ILE A 198 15.22 11.55 -11.41
N LEU A 199 14.54 10.83 -10.51
CA LEU A 199 13.31 11.32 -9.89
C LEU A 199 13.55 12.60 -9.09
N HIS A 200 14.64 12.66 -8.32
CA HIS A 200 15.01 13.85 -7.55
C HIS A 200 15.23 15.05 -8.48
N LEU A 201 16.01 14.88 -9.55
CA LEU A 201 16.28 15.95 -10.53
C LEU A 201 15.02 16.44 -11.23
N ASN A 202 14.07 15.54 -11.51
CA ASN A 202 12.79 15.91 -12.07
C ASN A 202 11.91 16.64 -11.05
N HIS A 203 11.90 16.18 -9.79
CA HIS A 203 11.14 16.79 -8.70
C HIS A 203 11.57 18.24 -8.44
N ILE A 204 12.88 18.52 -8.48
CA ILE A 204 13.40 19.89 -8.32
C ILE A 204 13.36 20.73 -9.61
N GLY A 205 12.82 20.20 -10.71
CA GLY A 205 12.66 20.93 -11.98
C GLY A 205 13.97 21.22 -12.73
N ARG A 206 15.03 20.45 -12.48
CA ARG A 206 16.31 20.56 -13.21
C ARG A 206 16.28 19.85 -14.55
N ILE A 207 15.44 18.82 -14.68
CA ILE A 207 15.19 18.10 -15.92
C ILE A 207 13.68 18.02 -16.19
N THR A 208 13.33 18.04 -17.48
CA THR A 208 11.94 17.87 -17.91
C THR A 208 11.47 16.43 -17.70
N ARG A 209 10.14 16.22 -17.70
CA ARG A 209 9.56 14.87 -17.63
C ARG A 209 9.98 14.00 -18.82
N LEU A 210 10.09 14.58 -20.02
CA LEU A 210 10.50 13.85 -21.22
C LEU A 210 11.93 13.34 -21.10
N THR A 211 12.86 14.23 -20.71
CA THR A 211 14.26 13.85 -20.47
C THR A 211 14.39 12.79 -19.38
N ALA A 212 13.59 12.86 -18.30
CA ALA A 212 13.59 11.84 -17.26
C ALA A 212 13.11 10.48 -17.79
N ILE A 213 12.05 10.44 -18.61
CA ILE A 213 11.56 9.21 -19.25
C ILE A 213 12.63 8.59 -20.15
N ASP A 214 13.30 9.40 -20.98
CA ASP A 214 14.33 8.92 -21.89
C ASP A 214 15.56 8.41 -21.13
N LEU A 215 15.99 9.10 -20.06
CA LEU A 215 17.04 8.62 -19.18
C LEU A 215 16.67 7.27 -18.54
N ILE A 216 15.46 7.15 -17.98
CA ILE A 216 14.99 5.88 -17.38
C ILE A 216 14.98 4.76 -18.43
N ARG A 217 14.49 5.04 -19.65
CA ARG A 217 14.48 4.07 -20.76
C ARG A 217 15.90 3.61 -21.10
N ASN A 218 16.86 4.52 -21.12
CA ASN A 218 18.26 4.20 -21.37
C ASN A 218 18.84 3.32 -20.26
N TYR A 219 18.60 3.63 -18.98
CA TYR A 219 19.08 2.81 -17.85
C TYR A 219 18.36 1.45 -17.71
N VAL A 220 17.13 1.36 -18.21
CA VAL A 220 16.42 0.07 -18.32
C VAL A 220 17.09 -0.79 -19.39
N ASN A 221 17.31 -0.25 -20.60
CA ASN A 221 17.90 -0.99 -21.73
C ASN A 221 19.39 -1.29 -21.58
N ASP A 222 20.16 -0.36 -21.00
CA ASP A 222 21.62 -0.38 -21.04
C ASP A 222 22.22 -0.42 -19.62
N THR A 223 23.31 -1.17 -19.47
CA THR A 223 24.16 -1.23 -18.27
C THR A 223 25.31 -0.23 -18.40
N ARG A 224 24.99 1.04 -18.70
CA ARG A 224 26.01 2.08 -18.71
C ARG A 224 26.57 2.28 -17.30
N LYS A 225 27.88 2.49 -17.22
CA LYS A 225 28.57 2.75 -15.94
C LYS A 225 28.35 4.18 -15.43
N ASP A 226 28.00 5.09 -16.34
CA ASP A 226 27.90 6.52 -16.05
C ASP A 226 26.66 6.83 -15.20
N THR A 227 26.83 7.76 -14.27
CA THR A 227 25.74 8.21 -13.39
C THR A 227 24.79 9.14 -14.15
N PRO A 228 23.52 9.28 -13.69
CA PRO A 228 22.56 10.17 -14.36
C PRO A 228 23.08 11.61 -14.51
N LEU A 229 23.84 12.10 -13.53
CA LEU A 229 24.47 13.42 -13.56
C LEU A 229 25.48 13.55 -14.70
N GLN A 230 26.37 12.56 -14.85
CA GLN A 230 27.37 12.56 -15.93
C GLN A 230 26.70 12.57 -17.30
N MET A 231 25.61 11.80 -17.47
CA MET A 231 24.88 11.75 -18.73
C MET A 231 24.21 13.09 -19.06
N ILE A 232 23.58 13.73 -18.07
CA ILE A 232 22.94 15.03 -18.25
C ILE A 232 23.96 16.11 -18.60
N GLU A 233 25.16 16.06 -18.02
CA GLU A 233 26.25 16.99 -18.35
C GLU A 233 26.82 16.75 -19.75
N HIS A 234 27.11 15.50 -20.11
CA HIS A 234 27.68 15.15 -21.41
C HIS A 234 26.74 15.47 -22.59
N GLU A 235 25.44 15.21 -22.41
CA GLU A 235 24.42 15.44 -23.44
C GLU A 235 23.74 16.82 -23.32
N ASN A 236 24.19 17.65 -22.36
CA ASN A 236 23.66 18.99 -22.06
C ASN A 236 22.11 19.02 -21.91
N LEU A 237 21.57 18.06 -21.15
CA LEU A 237 20.14 17.83 -20.98
C LEU A 237 19.50 18.66 -19.85
N TRP A 238 20.21 19.65 -19.32
CA TRP A 238 19.70 20.53 -18.28
C TRP A 238 18.55 21.40 -18.81
N GLN A 239 17.50 21.53 -18.01
CA GLN A 239 16.40 22.41 -18.35
C GLN A 239 16.85 23.88 -18.24
N ILE A 240 16.75 24.61 -19.35
CA ILE A 240 17.01 26.05 -19.39
C ILE A 240 15.76 26.78 -18.89
N ASN A 241 15.82 27.34 -17.68
CA ASN A 241 14.72 28.11 -17.08
C ASN A 241 14.93 29.63 -17.17
N GLU A 242 16.11 30.09 -17.62
CA GLU A 242 16.44 31.50 -17.74
C GLU A 242 15.84 32.13 -19.00
N ILE A 243 14.90 33.05 -18.81
CA ILE A 243 14.17 33.75 -19.89
C ILE A 243 15.13 34.44 -20.86
N ASP A 244 16.19 35.07 -20.36
CA ASP A 244 17.13 35.81 -21.20
C ASP A 244 17.90 34.88 -22.14
N ARG A 245 18.31 33.70 -21.64
CA ARG A 245 18.94 32.66 -22.44
C ARG A 245 17.99 32.11 -23.51
N ILE A 246 16.73 31.89 -23.14
CA ILE A 246 15.70 31.43 -24.08
C ILE A 246 15.49 32.48 -25.18
N LYS A 247 15.40 33.77 -24.83
CA LYS A 247 15.25 34.86 -25.82
C LYS A 247 16.40 34.88 -26.83
N VAL A 248 17.64 34.79 -26.36
CA VAL A 248 18.82 34.76 -27.25
C VAL A 248 18.73 33.60 -28.24
N ILE A 249 18.39 32.40 -27.77
CA ILE A 249 18.22 31.22 -28.64
C ILE A 249 17.08 31.44 -29.64
N VAL A 250 15.95 31.96 -29.18
CA VAL A 250 14.79 32.27 -30.04
C VAL A 250 15.18 33.27 -31.11
N ASP A 251 15.80 34.40 -30.75
CA ASP A 251 16.22 35.43 -31.70
C ASP A 251 17.17 34.85 -32.76
N THR A 252 18.09 33.99 -32.35
CA THR A 252 19.04 33.32 -33.26
C THR A 252 18.31 32.41 -34.27
N VAL A 253 17.27 31.69 -33.83
CA VAL A 253 16.45 30.83 -34.70
C VAL A 253 15.57 31.66 -35.63
N PHE A 254 15.02 32.78 -35.17
CA PHE A 254 14.22 33.70 -35.98
C PHE A 254 15.06 34.32 -37.10
N ASP A 255 16.30 34.71 -36.79
CA ASP A 255 17.25 35.26 -37.77
C ASP A 255 17.68 34.22 -38.81
N GLY A 256 17.90 32.96 -38.38
CA GLY A 256 18.31 31.86 -39.26
C GLY A 256 17.19 31.31 -40.15
N HIS A 257 15.91 31.50 -39.80
CA HIS A 257 14.76 30.89 -40.47
C HIS A 257 13.61 31.87 -40.75
N GLN A 258 13.93 33.01 -41.37
CA GLN A 258 12.95 34.08 -41.67
C GLN A 258 11.72 33.61 -42.46
N GLU A 259 11.85 32.62 -43.35
CA GLU A 259 10.72 32.07 -44.11
C GLU A 259 9.68 31.36 -43.22
N LEU A 260 10.13 30.64 -42.18
CA LEU A 260 9.23 29.99 -41.21
C LEU A 260 8.54 31.04 -40.33
N VAL A 261 9.23 32.12 -39.99
CA VAL A 261 8.66 33.25 -39.25
C VAL A 261 7.56 33.93 -40.07
N ALA A 262 7.78 34.15 -41.37
CA ALA A 262 6.77 34.73 -42.26
C ALA A 262 5.53 33.81 -42.39
N LYS A 263 5.73 32.49 -42.52
CA LYS A 263 4.64 31.51 -42.55
C LYS A 263 3.85 31.46 -41.24
N ALA A 264 4.53 31.48 -40.09
CA ALA A 264 3.88 31.52 -38.77
C ALA A 264 3.07 32.80 -38.54
N LYS A 265 3.53 33.96 -39.06
CA LYS A 265 2.76 35.21 -39.04
C LYS A 265 1.53 35.17 -39.96
N ALA A 266 1.61 34.45 -41.08
CA ALA A 266 0.51 34.32 -42.04
C ALA A 266 -0.58 33.31 -41.61
N GLN A 267 -0.24 32.35 -40.75
CA GLN A 267 -1.18 31.42 -40.11
C GLN A 267 -1.05 31.50 -38.59
N PRO A 268 -1.74 32.46 -37.93
CA PRO A 268 -1.81 32.45 -36.48
C PRO A 268 -2.63 31.22 -36.05
N ALA A 269 -1.95 30.13 -35.72
CA ALA A 269 -2.57 29.06 -34.96
C ALA A 269 -3.05 29.67 -33.65
N VAL A 270 -4.35 29.52 -33.36
CA VAL A 270 -5.00 29.99 -32.14
C VAL A 270 -4.21 29.44 -30.95
N VAL A 271 -3.36 30.27 -30.37
CA VAL A 271 -2.70 29.98 -29.10
C VAL A 271 -3.81 30.05 -28.06
N SER A 272 -4.43 28.91 -27.77
CA SER A 272 -5.32 28.81 -26.61
C SER A 272 -4.45 29.02 -25.38
N GLN A 273 -4.43 30.25 -24.87
CA GLN A 273 -3.98 30.55 -23.53
C GLN A 273 -4.94 29.87 -22.55
N GLN A 274 -4.77 28.57 -22.33
CA GLN A 274 -5.25 27.99 -21.08
C GLN A 274 -4.23 28.38 -20.02
N PRO A 275 -4.61 29.16 -18.99
CA PRO A 275 -3.71 29.46 -17.89
C PRO A 275 -3.31 28.15 -17.23
N SER A 276 -2.00 27.94 -17.08
CA SER A 276 -1.44 26.89 -16.25
C SER A 276 -2.11 26.94 -14.87
N PRO A 277 -2.70 25.83 -14.36
CA PRO A 277 -3.25 25.85 -13.01
C PRO A 277 -2.12 26.24 -12.03
N PRO A 278 -2.40 27.10 -11.04
CA PRO A 278 -1.38 27.48 -10.08
C PRO A 278 -0.88 26.22 -9.39
N TYR A 279 0.45 26.05 -9.38
CA TYR A 279 1.11 25.13 -8.46
C TYR A 279 0.59 25.46 -7.06
N ARG A 280 -0.26 24.58 -6.51
CA ARG A 280 -0.60 24.63 -5.09
C ARG A 280 0.66 24.22 -4.33
N ALA A 281 1.14 25.13 -3.50
CA ALA A 281 2.12 24.88 -2.45
C ALA A 281 1.62 23.79 -1.49
#